data_AF-G6EK03-F1
#
_entry.id   AF-G6EK03-F1
#
_cell.length_a   1.000
_cell.length_b   1.000
_cell.length_c   1.000
_cell.angle_alpha   90.00
_cell.angle_beta   90.00
_cell.angle_gamma   90.00
#
_symmetry.space_group_name_H-M   'P 1'
#
loop_
_entity.id
_entity.type
_entity.pdbx_description
1 polymer ?
#
loop_
_entity_poly.entity_id
_entity_poly.type
_entity_poly.pdbx_seq_one_letter_code
_entity_poly.pdbx_strand_id
1 'polypeptide(L)'
;MSAAPMIDAQRLSLMLGELRLPTIKHIWGDFAAQADKEGWPASRFLAALAEHELAERDRRRIERHLAEAHLPAGKTLACFAFDAVPMISKAQVMALCAGDGWLEQGANLILFGPPGGGKTHLAAAIGLALVERGWRVLFTRTSDLVQRLQVARRELALESAMTKLDKYHLLILDDFAYVSRDQAETSVLFELRIASSSLSRYTLAALNAAPIAATALAGAVLLILLRVITADEAYSGLKPQILVLIAGMVVIGIAMEESGLADAASEMLIASVYGLSPLIALIVLYLVTMVLTELLSNATVAVLITPVAVALAESLAVSPRPFLVAVMMAASAAFATPFGYQTNVIVYQMGGYRYMDFVRVGLPLNLITCVAAILAIQRFFPF
;
A
#
# COMPACT_ATOMS: atom_id res chain seq x y z
N MET A 1 -67.31 -30.30 -14.64
CA MET A 1 -66.46 -29.91 -13.50
C MET A 1 -65.20 -30.76 -13.58
N SER A 2 -64.14 -30.23 -14.21
CA SER A 2 -62.87 -30.94 -14.35
C SER A 2 -62.13 -30.83 -13.02
N ALA A 3 -61.81 -31.97 -12.41
CA ALA A 3 -61.09 -32.04 -11.14
C ALA A 3 -59.69 -31.43 -11.32
N ALA A 4 -59.41 -30.35 -10.59
CA ALA A 4 -58.07 -29.76 -10.57
C ALA A 4 -57.04 -30.83 -10.14
N PRO A 5 -55.93 -31.01 -10.86
CA PRO A 5 -54.94 -32.02 -10.51
C PRO A 5 -54.39 -31.70 -9.11
N MET A 6 -54.48 -32.65 -8.19
CA MET A 6 -53.82 -32.58 -6.89
C MET A 6 -52.31 -32.43 -7.13
N ILE A 7 -51.80 -31.21 -6.95
CA ILE A 7 -50.36 -30.96 -6.97
C ILE A 7 -49.75 -31.67 -5.77
N ASP A 8 -48.73 -32.50 -6.01
CA ASP A 8 -47.95 -33.14 -4.95
C ASP A 8 -47.13 -32.06 -4.21
N ALA A 9 -47.71 -31.57 -3.11
CA ALA A 9 -47.15 -30.52 -2.25
C ALA A 9 -45.76 -30.88 -1.71
N GLN A 10 -45.47 -32.17 -1.51
CA GLN A 10 -44.17 -32.63 -1.01
C GLN A 10 -43.11 -32.57 -2.11
N ARG A 11 -43.45 -33.01 -3.32
CA ARG A 11 -42.55 -32.91 -4.48
C ARG A 11 -42.24 -31.47 -4.85
N LEU A 12 -43.23 -30.58 -4.81
CA LEU A 12 -43.02 -29.14 -5.04
C LEU A 12 -42.09 -28.53 -3.99
N SER A 13 -42.27 -28.88 -2.71
CA SER A 13 -41.41 -28.40 -1.61
C SER A 13 -39.95 -28.85 -1.73
N LEU A 14 -39.71 -30.04 -2.30
CA LEU A 14 -38.36 -30.54 -2.59
C LEU A 14 -37.73 -29.79 -3.77
N MET A 15 -38.46 -29.63 -4.88
CA MET A 15 -37.99 -28.88 -6.05
C MET A 15 -37.65 -27.42 -5.71
N LEU A 16 -38.49 -26.75 -4.90
CA LEU A 16 -38.22 -25.39 -4.43
C LEU A 16 -37.00 -25.31 -3.51
N GLY A 17 -36.69 -26.40 -2.79
CA GLY A 17 -35.45 -26.53 -2.01
C GLY A 17 -34.21 -26.57 -2.90
N GLU A 18 -34.21 -27.39 -3.95
CA GLU A 18 -33.09 -27.48 -4.91
C GLU A 18 -32.88 -26.19 -5.70
N LEU A 19 -33.96 -25.50 -6.07
CA LEU A 19 -33.93 -24.20 -6.75
C LEU A 19 -33.53 -23.03 -5.82
N ARG A 20 -33.30 -23.30 -4.52
CA ARG A 20 -32.97 -22.31 -3.49
C ARG A 20 -34.01 -21.19 -3.38
N LEU A 21 -35.30 -21.52 -3.43
CA LEU A 21 -36.44 -20.58 -3.32
C LEU A 21 -37.15 -20.76 -1.96
N PRO A 22 -36.51 -20.34 -0.84
CA PRO A 22 -37.04 -20.58 0.49
C PRO A 22 -38.34 -19.82 0.76
N THR A 23 -38.53 -18.61 0.21
CA THR A 23 -39.72 -17.81 0.48
C THR A 23 -40.93 -18.42 -0.21
N ILE A 24 -40.81 -18.78 -1.49
CA ILE A 24 -41.87 -19.46 -2.26
C ILE A 24 -42.26 -20.77 -1.56
N LYS A 25 -41.29 -21.55 -1.08
CA LYS A 25 -41.55 -22.79 -0.32
C LYS A 25 -42.47 -22.57 0.89
N HIS A 26 -42.41 -21.41 1.53
CA HIS A 26 -43.25 -21.08 2.68
C HIS A 26 -44.60 -20.47 2.29
N ILE A 27 -44.66 -19.64 1.24
CA ILE A 27 -45.86 -18.83 0.93
C ILE A 27 -46.75 -19.42 -0.17
N TRP A 28 -46.28 -20.40 -0.95
CA TRP A 28 -46.98 -20.87 -2.16
C TRP A 28 -48.39 -21.40 -1.88
N GLY A 29 -48.60 -22.06 -0.73
CA GLY A 29 -49.90 -22.65 -0.38
C GLY A 29 -50.96 -21.59 -0.13
N ASP A 30 -50.62 -20.55 0.64
CA ASP A 30 -51.56 -19.46 0.97
C ASP A 30 -51.90 -18.62 -0.27
N PHE A 31 -50.89 -18.33 -1.10
CA PHE A 31 -51.08 -17.61 -2.36
C PHE A 31 -51.88 -18.42 -3.39
N ALA A 32 -51.73 -19.74 -3.42
CA ALA A 32 -52.50 -20.60 -4.31
C ALA A 32 -53.99 -20.58 -3.94
N ALA A 33 -54.29 -20.72 -2.64
CA ALA A 33 -55.66 -20.63 -2.14
C ALA A 33 -56.31 -19.25 -2.42
N GLN A 34 -55.53 -18.17 -2.32
CA GLN A 34 -56.01 -16.82 -2.66
C GLN A 34 -56.24 -16.64 -4.16
N ALA A 35 -55.32 -17.13 -5.00
CA ALA A 35 -55.45 -17.07 -6.45
C ALA A 35 -56.67 -17.85 -6.96
N ASP A 36 -56.95 -19.02 -6.38
CA ASP A 36 -58.13 -19.83 -6.69
C ASP A 36 -59.43 -19.13 -6.27
N LYS A 37 -59.43 -18.44 -5.12
CA LYS A 37 -60.59 -17.70 -4.61
C LYS A 37 -60.90 -16.44 -5.41
N GLU A 38 -59.87 -15.72 -5.85
CA GLU A 38 -59.99 -14.44 -6.57
C GLU A 38 -59.94 -14.60 -8.10
N GLY A 39 -59.73 -15.82 -8.61
CA GLY A 39 -59.68 -16.11 -10.05
C GLY A 39 -58.48 -15.48 -10.76
N TRP A 40 -57.31 -15.45 -10.12
CA TRP A 40 -56.13 -14.82 -10.72
C TRP A 40 -55.65 -15.59 -11.95
N PRO A 41 -55.21 -14.89 -13.02
CA PRO A 41 -54.52 -15.54 -14.11
C PRO A 41 -53.17 -16.10 -13.62
N ALA A 42 -52.74 -17.25 -14.16
CA ALA A 42 -51.52 -17.94 -13.75
C ALA A 42 -50.26 -17.05 -13.83
N SER A 43 -50.23 -16.11 -14.79
CA SER A 43 -49.17 -15.10 -14.91
C SER A 43 -49.08 -14.17 -13.70
N ARG A 44 -50.22 -13.74 -13.15
CA ARG A 44 -50.28 -12.88 -11.95
C ARG A 44 -49.86 -13.63 -10.70
N PHE A 45 -50.28 -14.89 -10.56
CA PHE A 45 -49.86 -15.74 -9.45
C PHE A 45 -48.34 -15.95 -9.44
N LEU A 46 -47.75 -16.30 -10.59
CA LEU A 46 -46.30 -16.47 -10.70
C LEU A 46 -45.55 -15.17 -10.44
N ALA A 47 -46.03 -14.04 -10.97
CA ALA A 47 -45.43 -12.72 -10.73
C ALA A 47 -45.43 -12.37 -9.24
N ALA A 48 -46.56 -12.56 -8.54
CA ALA A 48 -46.68 -12.27 -7.11
C ALA A 48 -45.73 -13.13 -6.25
N LEU A 49 -45.61 -14.43 -6.55
CA LEU A 49 -44.66 -15.32 -5.86
C LEU A 49 -43.21 -14.88 -6.09
N ALA A 50 -42.86 -14.53 -7.33
CA ALA A 50 -41.52 -14.07 -7.68
C ALA A 50 -41.18 -12.73 -7.02
N GLU A 51 -42.13 -11.78 -6.99
CA GLU A 51 -41.99 -10.48 -6.31
C GLU A 51 -41.74 -10.66 -4.81
N HIS A 52 -42.49 -11.54 -4.14
CA HIS A 52 -42.27 -11.83 -2.73
C HIS A 52 -40.93 -12.51 -2.44
N GLU A 53 -40.50 -13.44 -3.29
CA GLU A 53 -39.17 -14.07 -3.15
C GLU A 53 -38.06 -13.04 -3.33
N LEU A 54 -38.18 -12.15 -4.32
CA LEU A 54 -37.18 -11.12 -4.60
C LEU A 54 -37.10 -10.11 -3.44
N ALA A 55 -38.25 -9.61 -2.96
CA ALA A 55 -38.31 -8.69 -1.83
C ALA A 55 -37.71 -9.30 -0.55
N GLU A 56 -38.02 -10.58 -0.26
CA GLU A 56 -37.49 -11.26 0.92
C GLU A 56 -35.99 -11.56 0.81
N ARG A 57 -35.49 -11.85 -0.38
CA ARG A 57 -34.04 -12.01 -0.64
C ARG A 57 -33.29 -10.70 -0.45
N ASP A 58 -33.84 -9.60 -0.95
CA ASP A 58 -33.27 -8.27 -0.76
C ASP A 58 -33.25 -7.89 0.72
N ARG A 59 -34.36 -8.13 1.43
CA ARG A 59 -34.44 -7.93 2.89
C ARG A 59 -33.38 -8.73 3.64
N ARG A 60 -33.27 -10.03 3.38
CA ARG A 60 -32.25 -10.90 4.02
C ARG A 60 -30.82 -10.51 3.63
N ARG A 61 -30.60 -9.97 2.43
CA ARG A 61 -29.30 -9.44 2.02
C ARG A 61 -28.94 -8.21 2.86
N ILE A 62 -29.88 -7.28 3.02
CA ILE A 62 -29.69 -6.07 3.83
C ILE A 62 -29.48 -6.44 5.30
N GLU A 63 -30.30 -7.34 5.87
CA GLU A 63 -30.15 -7.82 7.26
C GLU A 63 -28.77 -8.44 7.52
N ARG A 64 -28.26 -9.26 6.58
CA ARG A 64 -26.90 -9.82 6.68
C ARG A 64 -25.84 -8.73 6.62
N HIS A 65 -25.94 -7.78 5.69
CA HIS A 65 -25.00 -6.66 5.60
C HIS A 65 -25.03 -5.80 6.86
N LEU A 66 -26.21 -5.57 7.45
CA LEU A 66 -26.38 -4.81 8.69
C LEU A 66 -25.73 -5.51 9.88
N ALA A 67 -25.89 -6.83 9.99
CA ALA A 67 -25.24 -7.63 11.02
C ALA A 67 -23.71 -7.62 10.86
N GLU A 68 -23.20 -7.70 9.62
CA GLU A 68 -21.77 -7.64 9.32
C GLU A 68 -21.17 -6.24 9.48
N ALA A 69 -21.99 -5.18 9.43
CA ALA A 69 -21.52 -3.81 9.46
C ALA A 69 -21.07 -3.32 10.85
N HIS A 70 -21.43 -4.01 11.94
CA HIS A 70 -21.06 -3.66 13.31
C HIS A 70 -21.35 -2.18 13.67
N LEU A 71 -22.43 -1.61 13.11
CA LEU A 71 -22.79 -0.21 13.33
C LEU A 71 -23.32 0.01 14.75
N PRO A 72 -22.97 1.12 15.42
CA PRO A 72 -23.49 1.46 16.73
C PRO A 72 -25.01 1.75 16.68
N ALA A 73 -25.77 1.11 17.58
CA ALA A 73 -27.23 1.23 17.62
C ALA A 73 -27.72 2.67 17.88
N GLY A 74 -28.82 3.05 17.22
CA GLY A 74 -29.52 4.33 17.43
C GLY A 74 -28.92 5.56 16.73
N LYS A 75 -27.78 5.43 16.04
CA LYS A 75 -27.11 6.53 15.33
C LYS A 75 -27.58 6.64 13.88
N THR A 76 -28.80 7.17 13.68
CA THR A 76 -29.38 7.41 12.35
C THR A 76 -29.28 8.88 11.94
N LEU A 77 -29.46 9.18 10.65
CA LEU A 77 -29.53 10.56 10.16
C LEU A 77 -30.69 11.34 10.78
N ALA A 78 -31.79 10.67 11.12
CA ALA A 78 -32.97 11.28 11.75
C ALA A 78 -32.67 11.75 13.19
N CYS A 79 -31.81 11.03 13.90
CA CYS A 79 -31.39 11.38 15.26
C CYS A 79 -30.22 12.38 15.31
N PHE A 80 -29.67 12.79 14.16
CA PHE A 80 -28.54 13.71 14.11
C PHE A 80 -29.02 15.17 14.17
N ALA A 81 -28.57 15.91 15.18
CA ALA A 81 -28.90 17.32 15.36
C ALA A 81 -28.04 18.20 14.44
N PHE A 82 -28.51 18.42 13.20
CA PHE A 82 -27.86 19.31 12.24
C PHE A 82 -27.76 20.76 12.74
N ASP A 83 -28.69 21.19 13.59
CA ASP A 83 -28.68 22.55 14.19
C ASP A 83 -27.50 22.77 15.14
N ALA A 84 -26.96 21.70 15.75
CA ALA A 84 -25.80 21.77 16.64
C ALA A 84 -24.46 21.88 15.87
N VAL A 85 -24.45 21.64 14.56
CA VAL A 85 -23.25 21.70 13.71
C VAL A 85 -23.57 22.45 12.40
N PRO A 86 -23.73 23.79 12.45
CA PRO A 86 -24.19 24.60 11.31
C PRO A 86 -23.21 24.63 10.12
N MET A 87 -21.97 24.17 10.31
CA MET A 87 -20.99 24.01 9.23
C MET A 87 -21.29 22.85 8.26
N ILE A 88 -22.17 21.90 8.63
CA ILE A 88 -22.45 20.72 7.80
C ILE A 88 -23.80 20.88 7.11
N SER A 89 -23.77 20.98 5.78
CA SER A 89 -24.99 21.01 4.98
C SER A 89 -25.69 19.65 4.97
N LYS A 90 -26.94 19.61 5.44
CA LYS A 90 -27.80 18.42 5.38
C LYS A 90 -27.94 17.88 3.95
N ALA A 91 -28.01 18.77 2.95
CA ALA A 91 -28.12 18.37 1.55
C ALA A 91 -26.86 17.61 1.07
N GLN A 92 -25.68 18.05 1.51
CA GLN A 92 -24.42 17.38 1.15
C GLN A 92 -24.30 16.00 1.81
N VAL A 93 -24.71 15.86 3.08
CA VAL A 93 -24.73 14.55 3.76
C VAL A 93 -25.70 13.60 3.08
N MET A 94 -26.89 14.07 2.70
CA MET A 94 -27.86 13.24 1.97
C MET A 94 -27.33 12.80 0.60
N ALA A 95 -26.57 13.65 -0.10
CA ALA A 95 -25.90 13.29 -1.35
C ALA A 95 -24.81 12.22 -1.12
N LEU A 96 -24.05 12.28 -0.03
CA LEU A 96 -23.07 11.23 0.32
C LEU A 96 -23.76 9.90 0.64
N CYS A 97 -24.88 9.94 1.36
CA CYS A 97 -25.73 8.78 1.61
C CYS A 97 -26.38 8.22 0.33
N ALA A 98 -26.39 8.99 -0.76
CA ALA A 98 -26.84 8.48 -2.04
C ALA A 98 -25.90 7.37 -2.55
N GLY A 99 -24.61 7.51 -2.26
CA GLY A 99 -23.56 6.58 -2.68
C GLY A 99 -23.15 6.74 -4.15
N ASP A 100 -23.77 7.68 -4.87
CA ASP A 100 -23.56 7.85 -6.30
C ASP A 100 -22.17 8.41 -6.61
N GLY A 101 -21.41 7.69 -7.43
CA GLY A 101 -20.12 8.11 -7.98
C GLY A 101 -18.92 7.96 -7.05
N TRP A 102 -19.01 8.32 -5.77
CA TRP A 102 -17.83 8.41 -4.91
C TRP A 102 -17.33 7.05 -4.39
N LEU A 103 -18.24 6.10 -4.11
CA LEU A 103 -17.88 4.76 -3.67
C LEU A 103 -17.18 3.97 -4.79
N GLU A 104 -17.69 4.06 -6.02
CA GLU A 104 -17.13 3.40 -7.19
C GLU A 104 -15.76 3.99 -7.59
N GLN A 105 -15.56 5.28 -7.35
CA GLN A 105 -14.28 5.96 -7.58
C GLN A 105 -13.25 5.71 -6.46
N GLY A 106 -13.62 5.04 -5.37
CA GLY A 106 -12.75 4.82 -4.22
C GLY A 106 -12.41 6.11 -3.46
N ALA A 107 -13.33 7.08 -3.44
CA ALA A 107 -13.12 8.34 -2.75
C ALA A 107 -13.15 8.16 -1.22
N ASN A 108 -12.33 8.95 -0.52
CA ASN A 108 -12.21 8.88 0.93
C ASN A 108 -12.95 10.06 1.59
N LEU A 109 -13.84 9.76 2.54
CA LEU A 109 -14.48 10.77 3.39
C LEU A 109 -13.74 10.86 4.72
N ILE A 110 -13.33 12.06 5.12
CA ILE A 110 -12.67 12.31 6.40
C ILE A 110 -13.50 13.30 7.20
N LEU A 111 -13.85 12.94 8.45
CA LEU A 111 -14.66 13.76 9.34
C LEU A 111 -13.78 14.33 10.46
N PHE A 112 -13.52 15.65 10.42
CA PHE A 112 -12.72 16.36 11.43
C PHE A 112 -13.57 17.27 12.33
N GLY A 113 -13.12 17.50 13.57
CA GLY A 113 -13.70 18.49 14.47
C GLY A 113 -13.46 18.19 15.96
N PRO A 114 -13.99 19.01 16.88
CA PRO A 114 -13.81 18.83 18.33
C PRO A 114 -14.50 17.55 18.86
N PRO A 115 -13.98 16.90 19.92
CA PRO A 115 -14.62 15.73 20.53
C PRO A 115 -16.06 16.06 20.95
N GLY A 116 -16.96 15.07 20.84
CA GLY A 116 -18.39 15.26 21.13
C GLY A 116 -19.21 15.91 20.00
N GLY A 117 -18.60 16.42 18.94
CA GLY A 117 -19.30 17.05 17.80
C GLY A 117 -20.04 16.08 16.84
N GLY A 118 -20.37 14.85 17.28
CA GLY A 118 -21.18 13.92 16.49
C GLY A 118 -20.51 13.22 15.30
N LYS A 119 -19.17 13.27 15.15
CA LYS A 119 -18.42 12.61 14.05
C LYS A 119 -18.75 11.12 13.87
N THR A 120 -18.63 10.35 14.95
CA THR A 120 -18.97 8.93 14.96
C THR A 120 -20.44 8.68 14.63
N HIS A 121 -21.33 9.59 15.07
CA HIS A 121 -22.76 9.51 14.74
C HIS A 121 -22.96 9.69 13.25
N LEU A 122 -22.40 10.76 12.67
CA LEU A 122 -22.52 11.03 11.25
C LEU A 122 -21.93 9.90 10.39
N ALA A 123 -20.76 9.36 10.77
CA ALA A 123 -20.16 8.22 10.10
C ALA A 123 -21.07 6.98 10.13
N ALA A 124 -21.58 6.62 11.32
CA ALA A 124 -22.49 5.50 11.47
C ALA A 124 -23.81 5.70 10.70
N ALA A 125 -24.33 6.91 10.68
CA ALA A 125 -25.55 7.27 9.97
C ALA A 125 -25.39 7.16 8.44
N ILE A 126 -24.24 7.59 7.91
CA ILE A 126 -23.90 7.40 6.49
C ILE A 126 -23.76 5.90 6.18
N GLY A 127 -23.05 5.16 7.03
CA GLY A 127 -22.89 3.71 6.89
C GLY A 127 -24.22 2.97 6.86
N LEU A 128 -25.14 3.31 7.76
CA LEU A 128 -26.48 2.73 7.81
C LEU A 128 -27.26 3.00 6.52
N ALA A 129 -27.28 4.25 6.06
CA ALA A 129 -27.99 4.63 4.83
C ALA A 129 -27.46 3.89 3.58
N LEU A 130 -26.16 3.59 3.55
CA LEU A 130 -25.55 2.83 2.47
C LEU A 130 -25.86 1.32 2.57
N VAL A 131 -25.92 0.77 3.79
CA VAL A 131 -26.35 -0.63 4.01
C VAL A 131 -27.79 -0.83 3.57
N GLU A 132 -28.69 0.11 3.88
CA GLU A 132 -30.10 0.09 3.43
C GLU A 132 -30.24 0.10 1.91
N ARG A 133 -29.26 0.69 1.20
CA ARG A 133 -29.15 0.67 -0.27
C ARG A 133 -28.49 -0.59 -0.83
N GLY A 134 -28.09 -1.54 0.02
CA GLY A 134 -27.51 -2.81 -0.38
C GLY A 134 -25.98 -2.85 -0.46
N TRP A 135 -25.28 -1.78 -0.07
CA TRP A 135 -23.82 -1.76 0.02
C TRP A 135 -23.32 -2.55 1.23
N ARG A 136 -22.13 -3.14 1.11
CA ARG A 136 -21.46 -3.78 2.26
C ARG A 136 -20.56 -2.78 2.94
N VAL A 137 -20.86 -2.48 4.20
CA VAL A 137 -20.11 -1.52 5.01
C VAL A 137 -19.53 -2.27 6.21
N LEU A 138 -18.36 -1.88 6.68
CA LEU A 138 -17.79 -2.34 7.94
C LEU A 138 -17.42 -1.15 8.81
N PHE A 139 -17.97 -1.07 10.01
CA PHE A 139 -17.60 -0.10 11.03
C PHE A 139 -16.66 -0.74 12.04
N THR A 140 -15.51 -0.12 12.28
CA THR A 140 -14.54 -0.60 13.28
C THR A 140 -13.74 0.56 13.85
N ARG A 141 -13.20 0.40 15.05
CA ARG A 141 -12.23 1.34 15.59
C ARG A 141 -10.90 1.13 14.88
N THR A 142 -10.20 2.21 14.61
CA THR A 142 -8.89 2.16 13.92
C THR A 142 -7.91 1.24 14.67
N SER A 143 -7.87 1.32 16.01
CA SER A 143 -7.04 0.48 16.87
C SER A 143 -7.32 -1.02 16.70
N ASP A 144 -8.60 -1.40 16.68
CA ASP A 144 -9.01 -2.80 16.63
C ASP A 144 -8.64 -3.44 15.28
N LEU A 145 -8.82 -2.68 14.19
CA LEU A 145 -8.42 -3.12 12.87
C LEU A 145 -6.92 -3.31 12.75
N VAL A 146 -6.14 -2.34 13.22
CA VAL A 146 -4.69 -2.39 13.18
C VAL A 146 -4.16 -3.57 14.00
N GLN A 147 -4.69 -3.79 15.20
CA GLN A 147 -4.32 -4.94 16.03
C GLN A 147 -4.63 -6.26 15.32
N ARG A 148 -5.78 -6.39 14.67
CA ARG A 148 -6.14 -7.58 13.88
C ARG A 148 -5.17 -7.82 12.72
N LEU A 149 -4.80 -6.77 12.00
CA LEU A 149 -3.86 -6.86 10.88
C LEU A 149 -2.43 -7.20 11.34
N GLN A 150 -1.99 -6.68 12.49
CA GLN A 150 -0.70 -7.04 13.08
C GLN A 150 -0.65 -8.51 13.51
N VAL A 151 -1.72 -9.03 14.11
CA VAL A 151 -1.83 -10.46 14.43
C VAL A 151 -1.78 -11.29 13.16
N ALA A 152 -2.55 -10.94 12.14
CA ALA A 152 -2.54 -11.64 10.85
C ALA A 152 -1.15 -11.60 10.18
N ARG A 153 -0.40 -10.49 10.30
CA ARG A 153 0.97 -10.38 9.81
C ARG A 153 1.94 -11.31 10.53
N ARG A 154 1.83 -11.43 11.87
CA ARG A 154 2.65 -12.37 12.67
C ARG A 154 2.36 -13.82 12.32
N GLU A 155 1.13 -14.13 11.95
CA GLU A 155 0.67 -15.48 11.57
C GLU A 155 0.80 -15.77 10.08
N LEU A 156 1.46 -14.89 9.29
CA LEU A 156 1.58 -15.01 7.83
C LEU A 156 0.23 -15.13 7.08
N ALA A 157 -0.85 -14.62 7.68
CA ALA A 157 -2.21 -14.64 7.15
C ALA A 157 -2.71 -13.25 6.68
N LEU A 158 -1.78 -12.30 6.47
CA LEU A 158 -2.12 -10.91 6.11
C LEU A 158 -2.91 -10.82 4.79
N GLU A 159 -2.51 -11.56 3.76
CA GLU A 159 -3.18 -11.58 2.45
C GLU A 159 -4.63 -12.06 2.53
N SER A 160 -4.89 -13.07 3.37
CA SER A 160 -6.24 -13.57 3.65
C SER A 160 -7.09 -12.53 4.39
N ALA A 161 -6.49 -11.80 5.32
CA ALA A 161 -7.16 -10.71 6.04
C ALA A 161 -7.50 -9.54 5.11
N MET A 162 -6.59 -9.16 4.20
CA MET A 162 -6.83 -8.11 3.21
C MET A 162 -7.95 -8.52 2.23
N THR A 163 -7.90 -9.75 1.70
CA THR A 163 -8.97 -10.28 0.82
C THR A 163 -10.35 -10.29 1.50
N LYS A 164 -10.42 -10.39 2.83
CA LYS A 164 -11.69 -10.24 3.58
C LYS A 164 -12.15 -8.79 3.63
N LEU A 165 -11.23 -7.84 3.80
CA LEU A 165 -11.53 -6.41 3.83
C LEU A 165 -11.99 -5.90 2.45
N ASP A 166 -11.40 -6.40 1.37
CA ASP A 166 -11.77 -6.05 -0.01
C ASP A 166 -13.22 -6.42 -0.38
N LYS A 167 -13.88 -7.28 0.40
CA LYS A 167 -15.30 -7.63 0.19
C LYS A 167 -16.26 -6.53 0.64
N TYR A 168 -15.79 -5.56 1.43
CA TYR A 168 -16.56 -4.43 1.89
C TYR A 168 -16.36 -3.25 0.93
N HIS A 169 -17.46 -2.61 0.54
CA HIS A 169 -17.43 -1.46 -0.36
C HIS A 169 -17.07 -0.18 0.39
N LEU A 170 -17.36 -0.13 1.70
CA LEU A 170 -17.00 0.98 2.57
C LEU A 170 -16.45 0.48 3.90
N LEU A 171 -15.31 1.01 4.29
CA LEU A 171 -14.70 0.79 5.60
C LEU A 171 -14.76 2.10 6.39
N ILE A 172 -15.48 2.09 7.51
CA ILE A 172 -15.59 3.23 8.42
C ILE A 172 -14.64 2.99 9.59
N LEU A 173 -13.66 3.88 9.72
CA LEU A 173 -12.63 3.84 10.76
C LEU A 173 -12.89 4.94 11.78
N ASP A 174 -13.30 4.56 12.97
CA ASP A 174 -13.52 5.49 14.09
C ASP A 174 -12.24 5.67 14.94
N ASP A 175 -12.14 6.77 15.66
CA ASP A 175 -11.01 7.10 16.55
C ASP A 175 -9.63 7.12 15.88
N PHE A 176 -9.55 7.56 14.61
CA PHE A 176 -8.29 7.68 13.86
C PHE A 176 -7.24 8.58 14.55
N ALA A 177 -7.65 9.49 15.44
CA ALA A 177 -6.79 10.49 16.06
C ALA A 177 -6.32 10.17 17.50
N TYR A 178 -6.78 9.09 18.12
CA TYR A 178 -6.46 8.81 19.53
C TYR A 178 -5.19 7.99 19.74
N VAL A 179 -4.61 7.42 18.67
CA VAL A 179 -3.42 6.59 18.79
C VAL A 179 -2.17 7.38 18.40
N SER A 180 -1.67 8.13 19.38
CA SER A 180 -0.28 8.54 19.37
C SER A 180 0.62 7.36 19.72
N ARG A 181 1.44 6.96 18.76
CA ARG A 181 2.74 6.25 18.86
C ARG A 181 2.75 4.72 18.93
N ASP A 182 2.70 4.09 17.76
CA ASP A 182 3.69 3.07 17.39
C ASP A 182 3.87 3.00 15.85
N GLN A 183 5.11 3.03 15.34
CA GLN A 183 5.39 3.13 13.89
C GLN A 183 4.91 1.90 13.10
N ALA A 184 4.74 0.76 13.77
CA ALA A 184 4.18 -0.44 13.17
C ALA A 184 2.71 -0.24 12.71
N GLU A 185 1.94 0.58 13.42
CA GLU A 185 0.52 0.86 13.10
C GLU A 185 0.38 1.80 11.90
N THR A 186 1.29 2.77 11.79
CA THR A 186 1.33 3.71 10.66
C THR A 186 1.65 2.97 9.35
N SER A 187 2.54 1.96 9.39
CA SER A 187 2.89 1.17 8.19
C SER A 187 1.70 0.39 7.61
N VAL A 188 0.82 -0.14 8.46
CA VAL A 188 -0.35 -0.94 8.05
C VAL A 188 -1.47 -0.04 7.50
N LEU A 189 -1.66 1.15 8.08
CA LEU A 189 -2.59 2.15 7.54
C LEU A 189 -2.08 2.76 6.23
N PHE A 190 -0.77 2.92 6.07
CA PHE A 190 -0.15 3.27 4.79
C PHE A 190 -0.33 2.14 3.77
N GLU A 191 -0.12 0.87 4.10
CA GLU A 191 -0.39 -0.26 3.19
C GLU A 191 -1.86 -0.32 2.75
N LEU A 192 -2.82 -0.07 3.65
CA LEU A 192 -4.26 -0.01 3.34
C LEU A 192 -4.61 1.17 2.41
N ARG A 193 -3.97 2.33 2.59
CA ARG A 193 -4.16 3.53 1.75
C ARG A 193 -3.37 3.47 0.43
N ILE A 194 -2.27 2.72 0.41
CA ILE A 194 -1.44 2.46 -0.76
C ILE A 194 -2.17 1.42 -1.62
N ALA A 195 -2.66 0.31 -1.09
CA ALA A 195 -3.37 -0.72 -1.87
C ALA A 195 -4.57 -0.17 -2.66
N SER A 196 -5.32 0.79 -2.10
CA SER A 196 -6.47 1.43 -2.76
C SER A 196 -6.11 2.53 -3.77
N SER A 197 -4.90 3.10 -3.74
CA SER A 197 -4.56 4.29 -4.54
C SER A 197 -3.22 4.26 -5.30
N SER A 198 -2.52 3.12 -5.26
CA SER A 198 -1.14 3.00 -5.75
C SER A 198 -0.99 2.31 -7.09
N LEU A 199 -1.95 1.48 -7.50
CA LEU A 199 -1.88 0.85 -8.82
C LEU A 199 -1.85 1.86 -9.97
N SER A 200 -2.37 3.08 -9.78
CA SER A 200 -2.36 4.14 -10.79
C SER A 200 -1.12 5.06 -10.76
N ARG A 201 -0.41 5.19 -9.63
CA ARG A 201 0.70 6.16 -9.48
C ARG A 201 2.09 5.53 -9.59
N TYR A 202 2.27 4.30 -9.12
CA TYR A 202 3.54 3.59 -9.32
C TYR A 202 3.71 3.14 -10.78
N THR A 203 2.62 2.90 -11.51
CA THR A 203 2.65 2.71 -12.97
C THR A 203 3.13 3.97 -13.69
N LEU A 204 2.73 5.17 -13.27
CA LEU A 204 3.19 6.42 -13.89
C LEU A 204 4.66 6.76 -13.58
N ALA A 205 5.13 6.44 -12.37
CA ALA A 205 6.53 6.61 -11.97
C ALA A 205 7.46 5.56 -12.62
N ALA A 206 6.97 4.33 -12.84
CA ALA A 206 7.69 3.28 -13.57
C ALA A 206 7.82 3.59 -15.08
N LEU A 207 7.04 4.52 -15.61
CA LEU A 207 7.05 4.94 -17.01
C LEU A 207 8.16 5.96 -17.37
N ASN A 208 9.06 6.28 -16.44
CA ASN A 208 10.23 7.15 -16.68
C ASN A 208 9.87 8.54 -17.27
N ALA A 209 8.63 9.01 -17.06
CA ALA A 209 8.10 10.22 -17.68
C ALA A 209 8.58 11.52 -17.01
N ALA A 210 9.08 11.45 -15.76
CA ALA A 210 9.63 12.60 -15.04
C ALA A 210 10.61 12.18 -13.93
N PRO A 211 11.58 13.04 -13.55
CA PRO A 211 12.53 12.77 -12.46
C PRO A 211 11.81 12.50 -11.13
N ILE A 212 12.32 11.53 -10.37
CA ILE A 212 11.75 11.11 -9.06
C ILE A 212 11.61 12.30 -8.10
N ALA A 213 12.59 13.21 -8.08
CA ALA A 213 12.54 14.40 -7.25
C ALA A 213 11.37 15.34 -7.64
N ALA A 214 11.13 15.50 -8.94
CA ALA A 214 10.06 16.36 -9.45
C ALA A 214 8.67 15.77 -9.16
N THR A 215 8.51 14.46 -9.30
CA THR A 215 7.24 13.78 -8.99
C THR A 215 6.96 13.74 -7.50
N ALA A 216 7.98 13.55 -6.65
CA ALA A 216 7.85 13.62 -5.20
C ALA A 216 7.47 15.04 -4.73
N LEU A 217 8.12 16.07 -5.27
CA LEU A 217 7.82 17.47 -4.95
C LEU A 217 6.40 17.84 -5.42
N ALA A 218 6.03 17.48 -6.65
CA ALA A 218 4.70 17.72 -7.18
C ALA A 218 3.62 17.01 -6.35
N GLY A 219 3.88 15.78 -5.90
CA GLY A 219 3.01 15.05 -4.99
C GLY A 219 2.84 15.76 -3.65
N ALA A 220 3.93 16.21 -3.03
CA ALA A 220 3.89 16.96 -1.76
C ALA A 220 3.12 18.28 -1.90
N VAL A 221 3.38 19.05 -2.97
CA VAL A 221 2.68 20.30 -3.26
C VAL A 221 1.19 20.04 -3.51
N LEU A 222 0.85 18.99 -4.25
CA LEU A 222 -0.54 18.60 -4.49
C LEU A 222 -1.26 18.22 -3.18
N LEU A 223 -0.60 17.52 -2.26
CA LEU A 223 -1.17 17.18 -0.95
C LEU A 223 -1.43 18.42 -0.09
N ILE A 224 -0.57 19.44 -0.17
CA ILE A 224 -0.77 20.73 0.50
C ILE A 224 -1.91 21.51 -0.15
N LEU A 225 -1.97 21.57 -1.49
CA LEU A 225 -3.04 22.24 -2.24
C LEU A 225 -4.41 21.59 -2.00
N LEU A 226 -4.45 20.26 -1.93
CA LEU A 226 -5.63 19.47 -1.56
C LEU A 226 -5.94 19.55 -0.05
N ARG A 227 -5.15 20.29 0.73
CA ARG A 227 -5.28 20.47 2.18
C ARG A 227 -5.35 19.14 2.95
N VAL A 228 -4.68 18.11 2.44
CA VAL A 228 -4.56 16.80 3.09
C VAL A 228 -3.54 16.88 4.23
N ILE A 229 -2.49 17.67 4.03
CA ILE A 229 -1.45 17.98 5.02
C ILE A 229 -1.18 19.47 5.04
N THR A 230 -0.79 19.99 6.20
CA THR A 230 -0.32 21.38 6.33
C THR A 230 1.13 21.52 5.87
N ALA A 231 1.54 22.75 5.54
CA ALA A 231 2.93 23.02 5.19
C ALA A 231 3.88 22.63 6.35
N ASP A 232 3.50 22.95 7.60
CA ASP A 232 4.29 22.62 8.79
C ASP A 232 4.45 21.10 8.99
N GLU A 233 3.40 20.31 8.75
CA GLU A 233 3.49 18.84 8.78
C GLU A 233 4.41 18.31 7.69
N ALA A 234 4.33 18.86 6.47
CA ALA A 234 5.24 18.50 5.38
C ALA A 234 6.70 18.81 5.73
N TYR A 235 6.98 19.98 6.31
CA TYR A 235 8.32 20.34 6.78
C TYR A 235 8.79 19.50 7.96
N SER A 236 7.90 19.10 8.87
CA SER A 236 8.25 18.24 10.01
C SER A 236 8.68 16.83 9.59
N GLY A 237 8.20 16.35 8.44
CA GLY A 237 8.64 15.10 7.83
C GLY A 237 10.08 15.15 7.29
N LEU A 238 10.59 16.35 7.01
CA LEU A 238 11.98 16.56 6.62
C LEU A 238 12.86 16.54 7.87
N LYS A 239 13.58 15.44 8.09
CA LYS A 239 14.58 15.34 9.16
C LYS A 239 15.82 16.17 8.80
N PRO A 240 16.06 17.34 9.40
CA PRO A 240 17.15 18.24 8.98
C PRO A 240 18.52 17.59 9.10
N GLN A 241 18.67 16.73 10.11
CA GLN A 241 19.89 15.95 10.36
C GLN A 241 20.28 15.07 9.17
N ILE A 242 19.31 14.45 8.49
CA ILE A 242 19.57 13.61 7.31
C ILE A 242 19.94 14.48 6.11
N LEU A 243 19.27 15.62 5.92
CA LEU A 243 19.55 16.54 4.82
C LEU A 243 20.95 17.14 4.93
N VAL A 244 21.36 17.56 6.12
CA VAL A 244 22.72 18.08 6.39
C VAL A 244 23.77 16.99 6.18
N LEU A 245 23.49 15.77 6.60
CA LEU A 245 24.38 14.62 6.38
C LEU A 245 24.55 14.32 4.87
N ILE A 246 23.46 14.32 4.10
CA ILE A 246 23.51 14.12 2.64
C ILE A 246 24.31 15.24 1.98
N ALA A 247 24.02 16.49 2.31
CA ALA A 247 24.75 17.64 1.78
C ALA A 247 26.25 17.56 2.11
N GLY A 248 26.59 17.17 3.35
CA GLY A 248 27.97 16.97 3.79
C GLY A 248 28.70 15.89 3.00
N MET A 249 28.06 14.75 2.74
CA MET A 249 28.66 13.67 1.94
C MET A 249 28.90 14.09 0.48
N VAL A 250 28.00 14.88 -0.11
CA VAL A 250 28.18 15.45 -1.46
C VAL A 250 29.36 16.42 -1.48
N VAL A 251 29.46 17.33 -0.50
CA VAL A 251 30.57 18.29 -0.38
C VAL A 251 31.91 17.58 -0.22
N ILE A 252 31.99 16.53 0.62
CA ILE A 252 33.21 15.72 0.77
C ILE A 252 33.59 15.05 -0.56
N GLY A 253 32.61 14.52 -1.29
CA GLY A 253 32.85 13.93 -2.62
C GLY A 253 33.45 14.92 -3.61
N ILE A 254 32.86 16.11 -3.73
CA ILE A 254 33.36 17.17 -4.61
C ILE A 254 34.74 17.66 -4.17
N ALA A 255 34.97 17.84 -2.86
CA ALA A 255 36.27 18.24 -2.33
C ALA A 255 37.37 17.20 -2.58
N MET A 256 37.03 15.90 -2.56
CA MET A 256 37.97 14.83 -2.92
C MET A 256 38.32 14.81 -4.41
N GLU A 257 37.36 15.19 -5.27
CA GLU A 257 37.55 15.34 -6.71
C GLU A 257 38.42 16.57 -7.02
N GLU A 258 38.07 17.75 -6.48
CA GLU A 258 38.84 18.98 -6.71
C GLU A 258 40.24 18.97 -6.09
N SER A 259 40.45 18.23 -5.00
CA SER A 259 41.78 18.08 -4.40
C SER A 259 42.72 17.15 -5.17
N GLY A 260 42.22 16.45 -6.21
CA GLY A 260 42.99 15.46 -6.96
C GLY A 260 43.33 14.19 -6.17
N LEU A 261 42.77 14.04 -4.96
CA LEU A 261 42.97 12.85 -4.13
C LEU A 261 42.39 11.60 -4.81
N ALA A 262 41.27 11.77 -5.51
CA ALA A 262 40.65 10.75 -6.35
C ALA A 262 41.61 10.23 -7.44
N ASP A 263 42.25 11.15 -8.16
CA ASP A 263 43.20 10.84 -9.24
C ASP A 263 44.47 10.17 -8.68
N ALA A 264 45.03 10.71 -7.59
CA ALA A 264 46.18 10.12 -6.93
C ALA A 264 45.92 8.69 -6.41
N ALA A 265 44.73 8.44 -5.85
CA ALA A 265 44.33 7.10 -5.40
C ALA A 265 44.19 6.12 -6.58
N SER A 266 43.72 6.62 -7.72
CA SER A 266 43.53 5.85 -8.96
C SER A 266 44.86 5.50 -9.60
N GLU A 267 45.79 6.45 -9.69
CA GLU A 267 47.16 6.22 -10.15
C GLU A 267 47.91 5.24 -9.24
N MET A 268 47.75 5.35 -7.93
CA MET A 268 48.34 4.42 -6.96
C MET A 268 47.77 3.00 -7.13
N LEU A 269 46.49 2.87 -7.42
CA LEU A 269 45.84 1.59 -7.69
C LEU A 269 46.35 0.96 -8.99
N ILE A 270 46.44 1.74 -10.07
CA ILE A 270 46.96 1.29 -11.36
C ILE A 270 48.43 0.84 -11.22
N ALA A 271 49.27 1.62 -10.52
CA ALA A 271 50.67 1.28 -10.28
C ALA A 271 50.84 -0.01 -9.46
N SER A 272 49.94 -0.25 -8.50
CA SER A 272 49.96 -1.45 -7.65
C SER A 272 49.49 -2.71 -8.39
N VAL A 273 48.77 -2.55 -9.50
CA VAL A 273 48.14 -3.63 -10.26
C VAL A 273 48.87 -3.92 -11.57
N TYR A 274 49.80 -3.06 -11.97
CA TYR A 274 50.61 -3.22 -13.18
C TYR A 274 51.39 -4.55 -13.17
N GLY A 275 51.11 -5.42 -14.13
CA GLY A 275 51.72 -6.76 -14.24
C GLY A 275 50.97 -7.90 -13.54
N LEU A 276 49.83 -7.64 -12.89
CA LEU A 276 48.97 -8.67 -12.32
C LEU A 276 47.96 -9.21 -13.35
N SER A 277 47.41 -10.41 -13.07
CA SER A 277 46.34 -11.00 -13.88
C SER A 277 45.12 -10.07 -13.93
N PRO A 278 44.42 -9.94 -15.09
CA PRO A 278 43.20 -9.12 -15.22
C PRO A 278 42.12 -9.43 -14.18
N LEU A 279 42.09 -10.68 -13.71
CA LEU A 279 41.21 -11.12 -12.64
C LEU A 279 41.54 -10.43 -11.30
N ILE A 280 42.82 -10.37 -10.94
CA ILE A 280 43.26 -9.73 -9.69
C ILE A 280 43.00 -8.23 -9.75
N ALA A 281 43.24 -7.61 -10.92
CA ALA A 281 42.91 -6.21 -11.16
C ALA A 281 41.42 -5.91 -10.93
N LEU A 282 40.54 -6.79 -11.43
CA LEU A 282 39.09 -6.68 -11.24
C LEU A 282 38.70 -6.79 -9.76
N ILE A 283 39.28 -7.74 -9.02
CA ILE A 283 39.02 -7.92 -7.58
C ILE A 283 39.46 -6.69 -6.79
N VAL A 284 40.66 -6.18 -7.05
CA VAL A 284 41.21 -5.01 -6.36
C VAL A 284 40.34 -3.78 -6.64
N LEU A 285 39.96 -3.55 -7.90
CA LEU A 285 39.06 -2.47 -8.28
C LEU A 285 37.71 -2.58 -7.56
N TYR A 286 37.11 -3.77 -7.53
CA TYR A 286 35.84 -4.01 -6.84
C TYR A 286 35.96 -3.67 -5.34
N LEU A 287 37.00 -4.17 -4.66
CA LEU A 287 37.18 -3.94 -3.23
C LEU A 287 37.40 -2.47 -2.90
N VAL A 288 38.18 -1.75 -3.71
CA VAL A 288 38.40 -0.31 -3.51
C VAL A 288 37.10 0.47 -3.75
N THR A 289 36.34 0.13 -4.79
CA THR A 289 35.02 0.73 -5.06
C THR A 289 34.05 0.48 -3.90
N MET A 290 34.05 -0.75 -3.37
CA MET A 290 33.22 -1.16 -2.24
C MET A 290 33.58 -0.39 -0.96
N VAL A 291 34.86 -0.12 -0.70
CA VAL A 291 35.26 0.71 0.45
C VAL A 291 34.88 2.17 0.25
N LEU A 292 35.08 2.70 -0.96
CA LEU A 292 34.74 4.09 -1.27
C LEU A 292 33.22 4.34 -1.20
N THR A 293 32.39 3.37 -1.57
CA THR A 293 30.92 3.52 -1.49
C THR A 293 30.36 3.51 -0.07
N GLU A 294 31.17 3.12 0.92
CA GLU A 294 30.79 3.25 2.33
C GLU A 294 31.09 4.65 2.88
N LEU A 295 31.92 5.43 2.18
CA LEU A 295 32.32 6.79 2.56
C LEU A 295 31.63 7.87 1.73
N LEU A 296 31.33 7.56 0.47
CA LEU A 296 30.80 8.46 -0.54
C LEU A 296 29.47 7.96 -1.08
N SER A 297 28.71 8.81 -1.77
CA SER A 297 27.47 8.38 -2.40
C SER A 297 27.74 7.44 -3.58
N ASN A 298 26.86 6.44 -3.80
CA ASN A 298 26.96 5.49 -4.90
C ASN A 298 27.17 6.16 -6.27
N ALA A 299 26.49 7.30 -6.51
CA ALA A 299 26.61 8.06 -7.74
C ALA A 299 27.99 8.72 -7.88
N THR A 300 28.50 9.30 -6.80
CA THR A 300 29.85 9.90 -6.76
C THR A 300 30.92 8.85 -7.03
N VAL A 301 30.84 7.69 -6.38
CA VAL A 301 31.80 6.60 -6.58
C VAL A 301 31.76 6.06 -7.99
N ALA A 302 30.57 5.91 -8.58
CA ALA A 302 30.44 5.47 -9.96
C ALA A 302 31.12 6.44 -10.94
N VAL A 303 30.91 7.75 -10.80
CA VAL A 303 31.53 8.77 -11.66
C VAL A 303 33.05 8.78 -11.49
N LEU A 304 33.53 8.69 -10.25
CA LEU A 304 34.94 8.77 -9.91
C LEU A 304 35.73 7.52 -10.36
N ILE A 305 35.17 6.32 -10.18
CA ILE A 305 35.87 5.07 -10.46
C ILE A 305 35.71 4.61 -11.91
N THR A 306 34.67 5.04 -12.62
CA THR A 306 34.48 4.71 -14.06
C THR A 306 35.71 5.03 -14.94
N PRO A 307 36.29 6.24 -14.92
CA PRO A 307 37.47 6.53 -15.74
C PRO A 307 38.68 5.67 -15.34
N VAL A 308 38.83 5.36 -14.05
CA VAL A 308 39.87 4.48 -13.51
C VAL A 308 39.72 3.05 -14.02
N ALA A 309 38.48 2.55 -14.05
CA ALA A 309 38.15 1.23 -14.56
C ALA A 309 38.46 1.09 -16.05
N VAL A 310 38.19 2.14 -16.84
CA VAL A 310 38.53 2.19 -18.26
C VAL A 310 40.04 2.22 -18.46
N ALA A 311 40.75 3.12 -17.78
CA ALA A 311 42.20 3.23 -17.86
C ALA A 311 42.92 1.94 -17.44
N LEU A 312 42.43 1.26 -16.40
CA LEU A 312 42.96 -0.02 -15.93
C LEU A 312 42.76 -1.12 -16.97
N ALA A 313 41.58 -1.21 -17.59
CA ALA A 313 41.31 -2.19 -18.63
C ALA A 313 42.18 -1.97 -19.89
N GLU A 314 42.35 -0.71 -20.30
CA GLU A 314 43.22 -0.33 -21.41
C GLU A 314 44.68 -0.67 -21.13
N SER A 315 45.18 -0.40 -19.90
CA SER A 315 46.56 -0.73 -19.50
C SER A 315 46.86 -2.24 -19.53
N LEU A 316 45.83 -3.06 -19.34
CA LEU A 316 45.91 -4.52 -19.35
C LEU A 316 45.56 -5.12 -20.73
N ALA A 317 45.26 -4.28 -21.72
CA ALA A 317 44.84 -4.66 -23.07
C ALA A 317 43.61 -5.60 -23.11
N VAL A 318 42.68 -5.42 -22.18
CA VAL A 318 41.43 -6.22 -22.06
C VAL A 318 40.20 -5.34 -22.23
N SER A 319 39.04 -5.95 -22.42
CA SER A 319 37.79 -5.20 -22.57
C SER A 319 37.44 -4.42 -21.29
N PRO A 320 36.95 -3.15 -21.38
CA PRO A 320 36.55 -2.38 -20.20
C PRO A 320 35.24 -2.86 -19.55
N ARG A 321 34.44 -3.64 -20.27
CA ARG A 321 33.09 -4.06 -19.84
C ARG A 321 33.05 -4.78 -18.49
N PRO A 322 33.92 -5.76 -18.20
CA PRO A 322 33.91 -6.46 -16.92
C PRO A 322 34.22 -5.52 -15.75
N PHE A 323 35.16 -4.58 -15.96
CA PHE A 323 35.54 -3.57 -14.95
C PHE A 323 34.42 -2.58 -14.69
N LEU A 324 33.74 -2.09 -15.73
CA LEU A 324 32.59 -1.20 -15.56
C LEU A 324 31.43 -1.87 -14.82
N VAL A 325 31.12 -3.13 -15.15
CA VAL A 325 30.09 -3.90 -14.44
C VAL A 325 30.49 -4.15 -12.99
N ALA A 326 31.78 -4.39 -12.71
CA ALA A 326 32.28 -4.48 -11.34
C ALA A 326 32.06 -3.18 -10.56
N VAL A 327 32.34 -2.01 -11.17
CA VAL A 327 32.09 -0.71 -10.54
C VAL A 327 30.60 -0.51 -10.25
N MET A 328 29.72 -0.82 -11.22
CA MET A 328 28.27 -0.70 -11.04
C MET A 328 27.74 -1.55 -9.88
N MET A 329 28.24 -2.79 -9.77
CA MET A 329 27.87 -3.73 -8.70
C MET A 329 28.45 -3.27 -7.35
N ALA A 330 29.74 -2.95 -7.30
CA ALA A 330 30.44 -2.57 -6.07
C ALA A 330 29.92 -1.24 -5.51
N ALA A 331 29.69 -0.24 -6.35
CA ALA A 331 29.11 1.05 -5.95
C ALA A 331 27.66 0.94 -5.45
N SER A 332 27.00 -0.20 -5.67
CA SER A 332 25.65 -0.47 -5.15
C SER A 332 25.66 -1.32 -3.88
N ALA A 333 26.81 -1.90 -3.52
CA ALA A 333 26.97 -2.83 -2.41
C ALA A 333 27.47 -2.11 -1.13
N ALA A 334 26.76 -1.06 -0.72
CA ALA A 334 27.03 -0.32 0.51
C ALA A 334 26.19 -0.86 1.67
N PHE A 335 26.55 -2.01 2.24
CA PHE A 335 25.81 -2.64 3.34
C PHE A 335 26.46 -2.45 4.72
N ALA A 336 27.77 -2.18 4.79
CA ALA A 336 28.53 -2.20 6.04
C ALA A 336 28.35 -0.93 6.88
N THR A 337 27.99 0.19 6.26
CA THR A 337 27.76 1.45 6.97
C THR A 337 26.33 1.94 6.78
N PRO A 338 25.78 2.62 7.81
CA PRO A 338 24.49 3.27 7.68
C PRO A 338 24.56 4.48 6.74
N PHE A 339 25.75 5.02 6.48
CA PHE A 339 25.96 6.28 5.75
C PHE A 339 26.14 6.09 4.24
N GLY A 340 26.61 4.93 3.78
CA GLY A 340 26.81 4.66 2.35
C GLY A 340 25.54 4.76 1.50
N TYR A 341 24.35 4.60 2.09
CA TYR A 341 23.09 4.77 1.36
C TYR A 341 21.98 5.42 2.19
N GLN A 342 21.19 6.29 1.55
CA GLN A 342 20.13 7.06 2.21
C GLN A 342 19.09 6.19 2.92
N THR A 343 18.72 5.05 2.34
CA THR A 343 17.78 4.10 2.95
C THR A 343 18.36 3.48 4.23
N ASN A 344 19.67 3.21 4.26
CA ASN A 344 20.33 2.65 5.44
C ASN A 344 20.32 3.67 6.59
N VAL A 345 20.51 4.96 6.31
CA VAL A 345 20.41 6.05 7.31
C VAL A 345 19.01 6.09 7.92
N ILE A 346 17.96 5.96 7.09
CA ILE A 346 16.57 5.99 7.56
C ILE A 346 16.29 4.81 8.50
N VAL A 347 16.71 3.60 8.12
CA VAL A 347 16.52 2.39 8.93
C VAL A 347 17.37 2.43 10.20
N TYR A 348 18.61 2.93 10.11
CA TYR A 348 19.50 3.11 11.26
C TYR A 348 18.86 3.99 12.34
N GLN A 349 18.30 5.14 11.94
CA GLN A 349 17.64 6.06 12.87
C GLN A 349 16.31 5.54 13.41
N MET A 350 15.50 4.89 12.57
CA MET A 350 14.15 4.44 12.94
C MET A 350 14.16 3.13 13.72
N GLY A 351 15.11 2.24 13.43
CA GLY A 351 15.28 0.95 14.09
C GLY A 351 16.12 1.00 15.37
N GLY A 352 16.71 2.14 15.71
CA GLY A 352 17.53 2.30 16.93
C GLY A 352 18.80 1.44 16.93
N TYR A 353 19.32 1.10 15.75
CA TYR A 353 20.50 0.24 15.60
C TYR A 353 21.77 0.95 16.07
N ARG A 354 22.75 0.19 16.56
CA ARG A 354 24.10 0.70 16.81
C ARG A 354 24.92 0.60 15.54
N TYR A 355 25.91 1.48 15.38
CA TYR A 355 26.79 1.49 14.20
C TYR A 355 27.45 0.11 13.97
N MET A 356 27.87 -0.55 15.06
CA MET A 356 28.48 -1.87 15.01
C MET A 356 27.53 -2.98 14.54
N ASP A 357 26.21 -2.79 14.62
CA ASP A 357 25.23 -3.78 14.13
C ASP A 357 25.25 -3.81 12.58
N PHE A 358 25.38 -2.64 11.95
CA PHE A 358 25.54 -2.51 10.50
C PHE A 358 26.86 -3.13 10.03
N VAL A 359 27.97 -2.80 10.70
CA VAL A 359 29.29 -3.34 10.29
C VAL A 359 29.32 -4.86 10.43
N ARG A 360 28.75 -5.41 11.51
CA ARG A 360 28.77 -6.86 11.79
C ARG A 360 28.00 -7.67 10.75
N VAL A 361 26.88 -7.16 10.26
CA VAL A 361 26.02 -7.87 9.29
C VAL A 361 26.36 -7.50 7.84
N GLY A 362 26.65 -6.23 7.60
CA GLY A 362 26.92 -5.69 6.28
C GLY A 362 28.28 -6.08 5.73
N LEU A 363 29.33 -6.16 6.55
CA LEU A 363 30.66 -6.53 6.06
C LEU A 363 30.72 -7.99 5.51
N PRO A 364 30.14 -9.00 6.19
CA PRO A 364 29.98 -10.33 5.59
C PRO A 364 29.15 -10.31 4.30
N LEU A 365 28.09 -9.51 4.25
CA LEU A 365 27.22 -9.41 3.08
C LEU A 365 27.94 -8.77 1.88
N ASN A 366 28.74 -7.72 2.13
CA ASN A 366 29.63 -7.09 1.15
C ASN A 366 30.61 -8.11 0.55
N LEU A 367 31.20 -8.97 1.38
CA LEU A 367 32.12 -10.02 0.91
C LEU A 367 31.41 -11.10 0.09
N ILE A 368 30.22 -11.54 0.52
CA ILE A 368 29.42 -12.52 -0.22
C ILE A 368 29.02 -11.96 -1.59
N THR A 369 28.56 -10.71 -1.62
CA THR A 369 28.18 -10.03 -2.87
C THR A 369 29.39 -9.78 -3.76
N CYS A 370 30.55 -9.45 -3.21
CA CYS A 370 31.81 -9.36 -3.94
C CYS A 370 32.15 -10.69 -4.64
N VAL A 371 32.16 -11.80 -3.91
CA VAL A 371 32.46 -13.13 -4.50
C VAL A 371 31.44 -13.51 -5.56
N ALA A 372 30.15 -13.31 -5.29
CA ALA A 372 29.09 -13.60 -6.25
C ALA A 372 29.20 -12.73 -7.52
N ALA A 373 29.48 -11.44 -7.37
CA ALA A 373 29.66 -10.50 -8.47
C ALA A 373 30.86 -10.87 -9.33
N ILE A 374 32.01 -11.18 -8.72
CA ILE A 374 33.22 -11.58 -9.46
C ILE A 374 32.97 -12.86 -10.27
N LEU A 375 32.32 -13.87 -9.67
CA LEU A 375 31.98 -15.12 -10.36
C LEU A 375 31.01 -14.88 -11.53
N ALA A 376 29.99 -14.04 -11.31
CA ALA A 376 29.04 -13.68 -12.36
C ALA A 376 29.72 -12.90 -13.49
N ILE A 377 30.55 -11.91 -13.17
CA ILE A 377 31.27 -11.10 -14.15
C ILE A 377 32.19 -11.99 -14.99
N GLN A 378 32.96 -12.89 -14.38
CA GLN A 378 33.78 -13.84 -15.14
C GLN A 378 32.97 -14.73 -16.08
N ARG A 379 31.77 -15.13 -15.65
CA ARG A 379 30.93 -16.06 -16.42
C ARG A 379 30.23 -15.42 -17.61
N PHE A 380 29.83 -14.16 -17.47
CA PHE A 380 29.01 -13.43 -18.46
C PHE A 380 29.79 -12.37 -19.24
N PHE A 381 30.88 -11.84 -18.68
CA PHE A 381 31.72 -10.80 -19.26
C PHE A 381 33.21 -11.21 -19.16
N PRO A 382 33.68 -12.15 -20.00
CA PRO A 382 35.09 -12.49 -20.06
C PRO A 382 35.93 -11.29 -20.56
N PHE A 383 37.19 -11.23 -20.09
CA PHE A 383 38.15 -10.16 -20.37
C PHE A 383 38.45 -9.96 -21.85
#